data_AF-A0A3D2C6D4-F1
#
_entry.id   AF-A0A3D2C6D4-F1
#
_cell.length_a   1.000
_cell.length_b   1.000
_cell.length_c   1.000
_cell.angle_alpha   90.00
_cell.angle_beta   90.00
_cell.angle_gamma   90.00
#
_symmetry.space_group_name_H-M   'P 1'
#
loop_
_entity.id
_entity.type
_entity.pdbx_description
1 polymer ?
#
loop_
_entity_poly.entity_id
_entity_poly.type
_entity_poly.pdbx_seq_one_letter_code
_entity_poly.pdbx_strand_id
1 'polypeptide(L)'
;MTDAAIAVLSDAVAREDNPHTWHTLGRCLLQVGLNEDAHGALQRAIDGYGDDAPNDLYARGAAKALMDDADGAFGDLLTAGTDAPNLLSEALEDADYLRLSEHPRWATIAG
;
A
#
# COMPACT_ATOMS: atom_id res chain seq x y z
N MET A 1 -18.24 -10.26 6.87
CA MET A 1 -17.57 -9.68 8.06
C MET A 1 -16.86 -8.36 7.74
N THR A 2 -16.65 -8.02 6.46
CA THR A 2 -15.92 -6.82 6.04
C THR A 2 -16.58 -5.50 6.48
N ASP A 3 -17.91 -5.45 6.55
CA ASP A 3 -18.65 -4.26 7.01
C ASP A 3 -18.28 -3.83 8.43
N ALA A 4 -18.04 -4.79 9.34
CA ALA A 4 -17.65 -4.48 10.71
C ALA A 4 -16.19 -3.96 10.77
N ALA A 5 -15.30 -4.49 9.93
CA ALA A 5 -13.93 -4.02 9.83
C ALA A 5 -13.86 -2.59 9.28
N ILE A 6 -14.62 -2.30 8.23
CA ILE A 6 -14.74 -0.95 7.66
C ILE A 6 -15.26 0.01 8.73
N ALA A 7 -16.32 -0.32 9.46
CA ALA A 7 -16.85 0.55 10.51
C ALA A 7 -15.81 0.87 11.60
N VAL A 8 -15.07 -0.13 12.09
CA VAL A 8 -14.01 0.05 13.08
C VAL A 8 -12.88 0.92 12.54
N LEU A 9 -12.45 0.68 11.30
CA LEU A 9 -11.37 1.43 10.68
C LEU A 9 -11.78 2.88 10.38
N SER A 10 -13.00 3.12 9.89
CA SER A 10 -13.55 4.46 9.68
C SER A 10 -13.61 5.27 10.99
N ASP A 11 -13.97 4.62 12.08
CA ASP A 11 -13.99 5.23 13.41
C ASP A 11 -12.56 5.48 13.95
N ALA A 12 -11.60 4.60 13.65
CA ALA A 12 -10.21 4.78 14.01
C ALA A 12 -9.56 5.96 13.28
N VAL A 13 -9.71 6.06 11.95
CA VAL A 13 -9.16 7.17 11.15
C VAL A 13 -9.81 8.52 11.48
N ALA A 14 -11.02 8.53 12.03
CA ALA A 14 -11.65 9.74 12.53
C ALA A 14 -11.02 10.25 13.84
N ARG A 15 -10.32 9.39 14.59
CA ARG A 15 -9.68 9.73 15.87
C ARG A 15 -8.20 10.05 15.73
N GLU A 16 -7.52 9.34 14.85
CA GLU A 16 -6.07 9.49 14.66
C GLU A 16 -5.73 9.39 13.18
N ASP A 17 -4.98 10.37 12.69
CA ASP A 17 -4.51 10.42 11.31
C ASP A 17 -3.25 9.56 11.15
N ASN A 18 -3.46 8.25 11.08
CA ASN A 18 -2.40 7.25 10.99
C ASN A 18 -2.40 6.59 9.59
N PRO A 19 -1.30 6.68 8.82
CA PRO A 19 -1.28 6.20 7.43
C PRO A 19 -1.48 4.69 7.30
N HIS A 20 -1.03 3.87 8.27
CA HIS A 20 -1.29 2.43 8.25
C HIS A 20 -2.77 2.09 8.44
N THR A 21 -3.49 2.89 9.23
CA THR A 21 -4.93 2.69 9.43
C THR A 21 -5.70 3.06 8.15
N TRP A 22 -5.32 4.17 7.51
CA TRP A 22 -5.85 4.56 6.20
C TRP A 22 -5.57 3.52 5.12
N HIS A 23 -4.36 2.97 5.08
CA HIS A 23 -3.98 1.91 4.15
C HIS A 23 -4.86 0.67 4.34
N THR A 24 -5.02 0.22 5.59
CA THR A 24 -5.87 -0.94 5.91
C THR A 24 -7.33 -0.69 5.56
N LEU A 25 -7.85 0.51 5.80
CA LEU A 25 -9.20 0.90 5.40
C LEU A 25 -9.36 0.82 3.88
N GLY A 26 -8.42 1.39 3.11
CA GLY A 26 -8.41 1.32 1.65
C GLY A 26 -8.44 -0.11 1.11
N ARG A 27 -7.63 -1.01 1.71
CA ARG A 27 -7.65 -2.45 1.38
C ARG A 27 -9.01 -3.09 1.61
N CYS A 28 -9.62 -2.84 2.76
CA CYS A 28 -10.95 -3.38 3.07
C CYS A 28 -12.04 -2.84 2.14
N LEU A 29 -11.96 -1.56 1.76
CA LEU A 29 -12.89 -0.91 0.84
C LEU A 29 -12.80 -1.51 -0.57
N LEU A 30 -11.59 -1.77 -1.09
CA LEU A 30 -11.40 -2.47 -2.36
C LEU A 30 -11.99 -3.87 -2.35
N GLN A 31 -11.81 -4.62 -1.25
CA GLN A 31 -12.35 -5.98 -1.12
C GLN A 31 -13.88 -6.05 -1.20
N VAL A 32 -14.59 -4.97 -0.86
CA VAL A 32 -16.05 -4.87 -0.98
C VAL A 32 -16.51 -4.12 -2.23
N GLY A 33 -15.58 -3.72 -3.11
CA GLY A 33 -15.86 -3.02 -4.36
C GLY A 33 -16.17 -1.53 -4.22
N LEU A 34 -15.90 -0.93 -3.05
CA LEU A 34 -16.04 0.51 -2.83
C LEU A 34 -14.78 1.24 -3.31
N ASN A 35 -14.56 1.22 -4.62
CA ASN A 35 -13.30 1.66 -5.23
C ASN A 35 -13.02 3.15 -5.01
N GLU A 36 -14.02 4.02 -5.13
CA GLU A 36 -13.85 5.47 -4.95
C GLU A 36 -13.45 5.82 -3.51
N ASP A 37 -14.16 5.26 -2.52
CA ASP A 37 -13.83 5.44 -1.10
C ASP A 37 -12.45 4.87 -0.77
N ALA A 38 -12.12 3.71 -1.37
CA ALA A 38 -10.80 3.11 -1.20
C ALA A 38 -9.69 4.02 -1.72
N HIS A 39 -9.85 4.59 -2.91
CA HIS A 39 -8.88 5.55 -3.45
C HIS A 39 -8.69 6.74 -2.52
N GLY A 40 -9.77 7.28 -1.95
CA GLY A 40 -9.69 8.35 -0.95
C GLY A 40 -8.86 7.95 0.28
N ALA A 41 -9.11 6.77 0.83
CA ALA A 41 -8.36 6.25 1.97
C ALA A 41 -6.88 5.98 1.64
N LEU A 42 -6.61 5.40 0.47
CA LEU A 42 -5.23 5.09 0.04
C LEU A 42 -4.43 6.35 -0.26
N GLN A 43 -5.05 7.38 -0.83
CA GLN A 43 -4.37 8.66 -1.02
C GLN A 43 -3.96 9.26 0.32
N ARG A 44 -4.83 9.21 1.35
CA ARG A 44 -4.48 9.66 2.71
C ARG A 44 -3.33 8.86 3.32
N ALA A 45 -3.30 7.55 3.09
CA ALA A 45 -2.18 6.73 3.52
C ALA A 45 -0.86 7.18 2.85
N ILE A 46 -0.88 7.36 1.52
CA ILE A 46 0.28 7.77 0.73
C ILE A 46 0.81 9.13 1.17
N ASP A 47 -0.08 10.09 1.40
CA ASP A 47 0.28 11.44 1.85
C ASP A 47 0.88 11.45 3.27
N GLY A 48 0.53 10.47 4.10
CA GLY A 48 1.01 10.36 5.48
C GLY A 48 2.30 9.57 5.65
N TYR A 49 2.69 8.72 4.69
CA TYR A 49 3.96 8.00 4.72
C TYR A 49 5.13 8.90 4.35
N GLY A 50 6.24 8.77 5.09
CA GLY A 50 7.49 9.44 4.78
C GLY A 50 8.12 8.98 3.46
N ASP A 51 9.08 9.78 2.96
CA ASP A 51 9.84 9.52 1.74
C ASP A 51 11.29 9.08 2.00
N ASP A 52 11.72 9.01 3.26
CA ASP A 52 13.10 8.70 3.63
C ASP A 52 13.28 7.30 4.24
N ALA A 53 12.35 6.87 5.11
CA ALA A 53 12.50 5.62 5.83
C ALA A 53 12.13 4.41 4.95
N PRO A 54 12.94 3.34 4.88
CA PRO A 54 12.65 2.20 4.02
C PRO A 54 11.28 1.55 4.26
N ASN A 55 10.85 1.47 5.52
CA ASN A 55 9.53 0.92 5.87
C ASN A 55 8.38 1.83 5.44
N ASP A 56 8.57 3.15 5.47
CA ASP A 56 7.55 4.11 5.03
C ASP A 56 7.44 4.08 3.50
N LEU A 57 8.58 4.05 2.80
CA LEU A 57 8.63 3.87 1.36
C LEU A 57 7.96 2.55 0.92
N TYR A 58 8.26 1.44 1.62
CA TYR A 58 7.59 0.16 1.36
C TYR A 58 6.07 0.25 1.55
N ALA A 59 5.61 0.80 2.67
CA ALA A 59 4.19 0.91 2.95
C ALA A 59 3.47 1.85 1.97
N ARG A 60 4.14 2.95 1.55
CA ARG A 60 3.66 3.88 0.53
C ARG A 60 3.58 3.22 -0.84
N GLY A 61 4.59 2.43 -1.21
CA GLY A 61 4.60 1.68 -2.45
C GLY A 61 3.49 0.62 -2.51
N ALA A 62 3.24 -0.09 -1.40
CA ALA A 62 2.12 -1.03 -1.28
C ALA A 62 0.76 -0.33 -1.45
N ALA A 63 0.59 0.86 -0.86
CA ALA A 63 -0.61 1.67 -1.04
C ALA A 63 -0.78 2.16 -2.50
N LYS A 64 0.31 2.56 -3.17
CA LYS A 64 0.30 2.89 -4.60
C LYS A 64 -0.05 1.70 -5.48
N ALA A 65 0.44 0.51 -5.14
CA ALA A 65 0.10 -0.72 -5.84
C ALA A 65 -1.42 -0.99 -5.75
N LEU A 66 -2.05 -0.79 -4.59
CA LEU A 66 -3.51 -0.89 -4.42
C LEU A 66 -4.30 0.05 -5.34
N MET A 67 -3.72 1.19 -5.71
CA MET A 67 -4.30 2.17 -6.63
C MET A 67 -3.94 1.92 -8.10
N ASP A 68 -3.28 0.80 -8.41
CA ASP A 68 -2.75 0.47 -9.74
C ASP A 68 -1.67 1.46 -10.25
N ASP A 69 -1.08 2.27 -9.35
CA ASP A 69 0.10 3.08 -9.64
C ASP A 69 1.35 2.21 -9.56
N ALA A 70 1.52 1.34 -10.56
CA ALA A 70 2.65 0.43 -10.65
C ALA A 70 3.99 1.18 -10.65
N ASP A 71 4.06 2.30 -11.38
CA ASP A 71 5.31 3.03 -11.52
C ASP A 71 5.79 3.65 -10.21
N GLY A 72 4.87 4.27 -9.47
CA GLY A 72 5.13 4.80 -8.14
C GLY A 72 5.41 3.69 -7.12
N ALA A 73 4.68 2.58 -7.18
CA ALA A 73 4.87 1.44 -6.29
C ALA A 73 6.28 0.83 -6.40
N PHE A 74 6.73 0.55 -7.63
CA PHE A 74 8.09 0.04 -7.85
C PHE A 74 9.16 1.11 -7.57
N GLY A 75 8.87 2.40 -7.82
CA GLY A 75 9.79 3.49 -7.49
C GLY A 75 10.12 3.53 -5.99
N ASP A 76 9.09 3.52 -5.15
CA ASP A 76 9.26 3.51 -3.70
C ASP A 76 9.92 2.21 -3.22
N LEU A 77 9.48 1.05 -3.73
CA LEU A 77 10.03 -0.25 -3.33
C LEU A 77 11.52 -0.39 -3.67
N LEU A 78 11.94 0.05 -4.85
CA LEU A 78 13.35 0.01 -5.26
C LEU A 78 14.20 0.97 -4.40
N THR A 79 13.63 2.12 -4.03
CA THR A 79 14.31 3.07 -3.13
C THR A 79 14.46 2.44 -1.75
N ALA A 80 13.39 1.87 -1.18
CA ALA A 80 13.42 1.16 0.09
C ALA A 80 14.45 0.00 0.07
N GLY A 81 14.47 -0.77 -1.01
CA GLY A 81 15.39 -1.91 -1.20
C GLY A 81 16.87 -1.52 -1.32
N THR A 82 17.18 -0.25 -1.58
CA THR A 82 18.57 0.24 -1.58
C THR A 82 19.19 0.16 -0.18
N ASP A 83 18.40 0.52 0.85
CA ASP A 83 18.84 0.53 2.24
C ASP A 83 18.42 -0.72 3.01
N ALA A 84 17.31 -1.36 2.62
CA ALA A 84 16.77 -2.57 3.22
C ALA A 84 16.40 -3.62 2.16
N PRO A 85 17.39 -4.35 1.61
CA PRO A 85 17.16 -5.29 0.50
C PRO A 85 16.16 -6.42 0.79
N ASN A 86 15.94 -6.77 2.06
CA ASN A 86 14.93 -7.77 2.46
C ASN A 86 13.51 -7.35 2.04
N LEU A 87 13.22 -6.05 1.96
CA LEU A 87 11.91 -5.54 1.55
C LEU A 87 11.55 -5.91 0.11
N LEU A 88 12.54 -6.12 -0.76
CA LEU A 88 12.30 -6.63 -2.11
C LEU A 88 11.75 -8.06 -2.08
N SER A 89 12.29 -8.90 -1.20
CA SER A 89 11.81 -10.28 -1.02
C SER A 89 10.45 -10.31 -0.33
N GLU A 90 10.21 -9.45 0.66
CA GLU A 90 8.89 -9.32 1.32
C GLU A 90 7.79 -8.93 0.33
N ALA A 91 8.09 -8.02 -0.61
CA ALA A 91 7.15 -7.61 -1.65
C ALA A 91 6.70 -8.77 -2.56
N LEU A 92 7.51 -9.83 -2.71
CA LEU A 92 7.14 -11.00 -3.52
C LEU A 92 6.08 -11.87 -2.84
N GLU A 93 5.86 -11.70 -1.54
CA GLU A 93 4.86 -12.42 -0.74
C GLU A 93 3.70 -11.52 -0.31
N ASP A 94 3.86 -10.21 -0.42
CA ASP A 94 2.86 -9.23 -0.04
C ASP A 94 1.73 -9.17 -1.08
N ALA A 95 0.50 -9.46 -0.63
CA ALA A 95 -0.70 -9.38 -1.44
C ALA A 95 -0.89 -8.00 -2.09
N ASP A 96 -0.32 -6.94 -1.48
CA ASP A 96 -0.42 -5.60 -2.02
C ASP A 96 0.47 -5.38 -3.25
N TYR A 97 1.62 -6.03 -3.29
CA TYR A 97 2.50 -5.99 -4.46
C TYR A 97 2.15 -7.06 -5.48
N LEU A 98 1.70 -8.24 -5.05
CA LEU A 98 1.37 -9.38 -5.92
C LEU A 98 0.35 -9.07 -7.02
N ARG A 99 -0.50 -8.06 -6.86
CA ARG A 99 -1.40 -7.61 -7.94
C ARG A 99 -0.66 -7.03 -9.16
N LEU A 100 0.59 -6.60 -8.96
CA LEU A 100 1.48 -6.12 -10.01
C LEU A 100 2.35 -7.23 -10.61
N SER A 101 2.13 -8.50 -10.26
CA SER A 101 2.96 -9.63 -10.70
C SER A 101 3.05 -9.81 -12.21
N GLU A 102 2.02 -9.38 -12.94
CA GLU A 102 1.98 -9.39 -14.40
C GLU A 102 2.56 -8.12 -15.04
N HIS A 103 2.91 -7.10 -14.24
CA HIS A 103 3.48 -5.86 -14.75
C HIS A 103 4.94 -6.09 -15.18
N PRO A 104 5.43 -5.51 -16.31
CA PRO A 104 6.80 -5.76 -16.79
C PRO A 104 7.91 -5.42 -15.79
N ARG A 105 7.67 -4.43 -14.92
CA ARG A 105 8.62 -4.06 -13.86
C ARG A 105 8.69 -5.07 -12.71
N TRP A 106 7.77 -6.02 -12.59
CA TRP A 106 7.86 -7.09 -11.57
C TRP A 106 9.15 -7.89 -11.67
N ALA A 107 9.64 -8.12 -12.89
CA ALA A 107 10.91 -8.79 -13.13
C ALA A 107 12.12 -8.05 -12.53
N THR A 108 12.01 -6.76 -12.18
CA THR A 108 13.12 -6.02 -11.54
C THR A 108 13.30 -6.34 -10.06
N ILE A 109 12.29 -6.95 -9.42
CA ILE A 109 12.35 -7.33 -8.00
C ILE A 109 12.33 -8.85 -7.78
N ALA A 110 11.87 -9.63 -8.78
CA ALA A 110 11.79 -11.08 -8.72
C ALA A 110 13.00 -11.82 -9.32
N GLY A 111 13.96 -11.08 -9.90
CA GLY A 111 15.09 -11.61 -10.70
C GLY A 111 16.44 -11.61 -9.99
#